data_AF-A0A1Y4IMY8-F1
#
_entry.id   AF-A0A1Y4IMY8-F1
#
_cell.length_a   1.000
_cell.length_b   1.000
_cell.length_c   1.000
_cell.angle_alpha   90.00
_cell.angle_beta   90.00
_cell.angle_gamma   90.00
#
_symmetry.space_group_name_H-M   'P 1'
#
loop_
_entity.id
_entity.type
_entity.pdbx_description
1 polymer ?
#
loop_
_entity_poly.entity_id
_entity_poly.type
_entity_poly.pdbx_seq_one_letter_code
_entity_poly.pdbx_strand_id
1 'polypeptide(L)'
;MICPYCGFEYADDLLRCPHCGAENVREAREQQQETLDSLEEEREDIRHEPERILKKTNRAAARIGVRIFIGVVIAALLIVAGSFIWRFWTRHTLTRNVERLDACLAEGDYEGLSVLLDRIDSYDSAYDPYYPVLYAYQDLSYVQDDLEWFRTDLESGLEDTYLLQGLSFALNDAMNALMRAESGIQDDLYLGNEDALQDIYGQARELLTGTLKVTEEEIGQMAELYEDQDSLYDESLFLPYASLILERLE
;
A
#
# COMPACT_ATOMS: atom_id res chain seq x y z
N MET A 1 -8.14 99.20 -10.23
CA MET A 1 -8.43 99.75 -8.90
C MET A 1 -7.52 100.92 -8.61
N ILE A 2 -8.00 101.89 -7.82
CA ILE A 2 -7.20 103.06 -7.43
C ILE A 2 -6.54 102.79 -6.07
N CYS A 3 -5.23 102.98 -5.97
CA CYS A 3 -4.50 102.82 -4.73
C CYS A 3 -4.99 103.82 -3.69
N PRO A 4 -5.46 103.38 -2.50
CA PRO A 4 -5.96 104.29 -1.48
C PRO A 4 -4.85 105.16 -0.85
N TYR A 5 -3.57 104.80 -1.05
CA TYR A 5 -2.43 105.51 -0.48
C TYR A 5 -1.75 106.50 -1.43
N CYS A 6 -1.73 106.24 -2.74
CA CYS A 6 -1.08 107.13 -3.72
C CYS A 6 -1.98 107.58 -4.87
N GLY A 7 -3.22 107.10 -4.95
CA GLY A 7 -4.17 107.48 -6.01
C GLY A 7 -3.86 106.94 -7.40
N PHE A 8 -2.82 106.09 -7.55
CA PHE A 8 -2.48 105.48 -8.83
C PHE A 8 -3.46 104.37 -9.20
N GLU A 9 -3.92 104.35 -10.45
CA GLU A 9 -4.79 103.29 -10.96
C GLU A 9 -3.95 102.12 -11.51
N TYR A 10 -4.18 100.93 -10.97
CA TYR A 10 -3.47 99.71 -11.35
C TYR A 10 -4.44 98.53 -11.46
N ALA A 11 -3.99 97.46 -12.13
CA ALA A 11 -4.81 96.27 -12.35
C ALA A 11 -5.14 95.56 -11.02
N ASP A 12 -6.36 95.02 -10.93
CA ASP A 12 -6.93 94.49 -9.69
C ASP A 12 -6.25 93.18 -9.22
N ASP A 13 -5.56 92.49 -10.13
CA ASP A 13 -4.83 91.22 -9.96
C ASP A 13 -3.41 91.40 -9.41
N LEU A 14 -2.93 92.64 -9.30
CA LEU A 14 -1.61 92.93 -8.73
C LEU A 14 -1.69 92.96 -7.21
N LEU A 15 -0.91 92.10 -6.55
CA LEU A 15 -0.80 92.01 -5.08
C LEU A 15 -0.29 93.30 -4.40
N ARG A 16 0.40 94.17 -5.15
CA ARG A 16 0.91 95.45 -4.65
C ARG A 16 0.78 96.53 -5.71
N CYS A 17 0.49 97.74 -5.28
CA CYS A 17 0.51 98.92 -6.14
C CYS A 17 1.93 99.12 -6.70
N PRO A 18 2.14 99.12 -8.02
CA PRO A 18 3.47 99.21 -8.63
C PRO A 18 4.15 100.57 -8.39
N HIS A 19 3.38 101.62 -8.10
CA HIS A 19 3.90 102.97 -7.89
C HIS A 19 4.40 103.25 -6.46
N CYS A 20 3.74 102.73 -5.41
CA CYS A 20 4.09 103.03 -4.02
C CYS A 20 4.37 101.77 -3.19
N GLY A 21 4.19 100.57 -3.74
CA GLY A 21 4.39 99.31 -3.06
C GLY A 21 3.32 98.93 -2.04
N ALA A 22 2.28 99.77 -1.86
CA ALA A 22 1.19 99.46 -0.93
C ALA A 22 0.44 98.18 -1.33
N GLU A 23 0.13 97.35 -0.35
CA GLU A 23 -0.51 96.05 -0.56
C GLU A 23 -1.95 96.20 -1.07
N ASN A 24 -2.29 95.38 -2.06
CA ASN A 24 -3.66 95.20 -2.50
C ASN A 24 -4.36 94.26 -1.52
N VAL A 25 -4.97 94.84 -0.49
CA VAL A 25 -5.60 94.10 0.61
C VAL A 25 -6.71 93.17 0.13
N ARG A 26 -7.38 93.47 -0.99
CA ARG A 26 -8.46 92.61 -1.52
C ARG A 26 -7.90 91.34 -2.13
N GLU A 27 -6.96 91.48 -3.06
CA GLU A 27 -6.32 90.34 -3.72
C GLU A 27 -5.50 89.49 -2.74
N ALA A 28 -4.78 90.13 -1.82
CA ALA A 28 -4.03 89.42 -0.78
C ALA A 28 -4.95 88.59 0.13
N ARG A 29 -6.17 89.08 0.41
CA ARG A 29 -7.16 88.35 1.20
C ARG A 29 -7.79 87.20 0.43
N GLU A 30 -8.10 87.38 -0.85
CA GLU A 30 -8.63 86.32 -1.73
C GLU A 30 -7.61 85.20 -1.87
N GLN A 31 -6.34 85.51 -2.16
CA GLN A 31 -5.28 84.51 -2.23
C GLN A 31 -5.04 83.81 -0.89
N GLN A 32 -5.14 84.53 0.23
CA GLN A 32 -5.02 83.94 1.57
C GLN A 32 -6.19 82.98 1.88
N GLN A 33 -7.41 83.34 1.48
CA GLN A 33 -8.60 82.51 1.65
C GLN A 33 -8.49 81.23 0.81
N GLU A 34 -8.11 81.34 -0.46
CA GLU A 34 -7.87 80.17 -1.33
C GLU A 34 -6.77 79.26 -0.78
N THR A 35 -5.70 79.85 -0.23
CA THR A 35 -4.63 79.08 0.41
C THR A 35 -5.15 78.33 1.65
N LEU A 36 -5.97 78.97 2.49
CA LEU A 36 -6.55 78.31 3.66
C LEU A 36 -7.53 77.20 3.28
N ASP A 37 -8.37 77.41 2.27
CA ASP A 37 -9.34 76.42 1.79
C ASP A 37 -8.60 75.19 1.22
N SER A 38 -7.52 75.42 0.45
CA SER A 38 -6.67 74.33 -0.09
C SER A 38 -5.97 73.52 1.02
N LEU A 39 -5.51 74.20 2.09
CA LEU A 39 -4.89 73.55 3.24
C LEU A 39 -5.89 72.78 4.10
N GLU A 40 -7.15 73.23 4.16
CA GLU A 40 -8.21 72.54 4.89
C GLU A 40 -8.66 71.27 4.15
N GLU A 41 -8.76 71.33 2.82
CA GLU A 41 -9.00 70.16 1.95
C GLU A 41 -7.87 69.12 2.06
N GLU A 42 -6.60 69.56 1.98
CA GLU A 42 -5.44 68.67 2.13
C GLU A 42 -5.39 68.03 3.53
N ARG A 43 -5.75 68.79 4.57
CA ARG A 43 -5.82 68.28 5.96
C ARG A 43 -6.92 67.24 6.14
N GLU A 44 -8.06 67.40 5.48
CA GLU A 44 -9.16 66.43 5.54
C GLU A 44 -8.78 65.13 4.81
N ASP A 45 -8.10 65.23 3.67
CA ASP A 45 -7.59 64.06 2.95
C ASP A 45 -6.53 63.29 3.76
N ILE A 46 -5.58 63.99 4.41
CA ILE A 46 -4.57 63.38 5.29
C ILE A 46 -5.21 62.66 6.49
N ARG A 47 -6.30 63.20 7.06
CA ARG A 47 -7.00 62.54 8.18
C ARG A 47 -7.68 61.24 7.76
N HIS A 48 -8.19 61.16 6.54
CA HIS A 48 -8.90 59.99 6.04
C HIS A 48 -8.00 58.96 5.35
N GLU A 49 -6.75 59.31 5.04
CA GLU A 49 -5.74 58.41 4.49
C GLU A 49 -5.44 57.17 5.35
N PRO A 50 -5.18 57.28 6.67
CA PRO A 50 -4.88 56.11 7.50
C PRO A 50 -6.04 55.12 7.56
N GLU A 51 -7.29 55.60 7.61
CA GLU A 51 -8.46 54.73 7.57
C GLU A 51 -8.64 54.03 6.22
N ARG A 52 -8.38 54.73 5.11
CA ARG A 52 -8.45 54.16 3.76
C ARG A 52 -7.36 53.10 3.56
N ILE A 53 -6.15 53.32 4.07
CA ILE A 53 -5.05 52.37 4.02
C ILE A 53 -5.35 51.16 4.91
N LEU A 54 -5.75 51.36 6.17
CA LEU A 54 -6.12 50.27 7.10
C LEU A 54 -7.28 49.41 6.58
N LYS A 55 -8.32 50.02 5.98
CA LYS A 55 -9.42 49.28 5.36
C LYS A 55 -8.97 48.49 4.13
N LYS A 56 -8.03 49.00 3.32
CA LYS A 56 -7.49 48.30 2.14
C LYS A 56 -6.54 47.16 2.53
N THR A 57 -5.65 47.37 3.50
CA THR A 57 -4.71 46.35 3.98
C THR A 57 -5.41 45.22 4.70
N ASN A 58 -6.40 45.52 5.58
CA ASN A 58 -7.20 44.47 6.24
C ASN A 58 -8.02 43.64 5.24
N ARG A 59 -8.59 44.25 4.20
CA ARG A 59 -9.30 43.49 3.14
C ARG A 59 -8.36 42.66 2.28
N ALA A 60 -7.11 43.07 2.09
CA ALA A 60 -6.11 42.29 1.36
C ALA A 60 -5.62 41.11 2.21
N ALA A 61 -5.28 41.36 3.47
CA ALA A 61 -4.87 40.33 4.44
C ALA A 61 -5.98 39.29 4.66
N ALA A 62 -7.24 39.72 4.83
CA ALA A 62 -8.37 38.80 4.96
C ALA A 62 -8.58 37.94 3.70
N ARG A 63 -8.44 38.52 2.49
CA ARG A 63 -8.52 37.75 1.23
C ARG A 63 -7.40 36.72 1.10
N ILE A 64 -6.18 37.05 1.53
CA ILE A 64 -5.05 36.11 1.56
C ILE A 64 -5.31 35.00 2.58
N GLY A 65 -5.76 35.36 3.79
CA GLY A 65 -6.12 34.40 4.84
C GLY A 65 -7.20 33.42 4.40
N VAL A 66 -8.27 33.90 3.74
CA VAL A 66 -9.33 33.05 3.19
C VAL A 66 -8.79 32.10 2.11
N ARG A 67 -7.91 32.57 1.21
CA ARG A 67 -7.30 31.72 0.18
C ARG A 67 -6.43 30.62 0.78
N ILE A 68 -5.62 30.95 1.79
CA ILE A 68 -4.80 29.96 2.51
C ILE A 68 -5.69 28.95 3.22
N PHE A 69 -6.74 29.42 3.91
CA PHE A 69 -7.69 28.54 4.60
C PHE A 69 -8.39 27.58 3.64
N ILE A 70 -8.88 28.06 2.50
CA ILE A 70 -9.46 27.22 1.44
C ILE A 70 -8.42 26.19 0.95
N GLY A 71 -7.18 26.61 0.73
CA GLY A 71 -6.09 25.71 0.34
C GLY A 71 -5.86 24.59 1.35
N VAL A 72 -5.83 24.91 2.64
CA VAL A 72 -5.69 23.93 3.74
C VAL A 72 -6.88 22.98 3.79
N VAL A 73 -8.11 23.48 3.64
CA VAL A 73 -9.31 22.63 3.62
C VAL A 73 -9.30 21.67 2.44
N ILE A 74 -8.94 22.15 1.24
CA ILE A 74 -8.82 21.29 0.06
C ILE A 74 -7.74 20.22 0.27
N ALA A 75 -6.58 20.60 0.79
CA ALA A 75 -5.50 19.64 1.08
C ALA A 75 -5.94 18.57 2.08
N ALA A 76 -6.62 18.97 3.16
CA ALA A 76 -7.17 18.04 4.14
C ALA A 76 -8.20 17.08 3.52
N LEU A 77 -9.11 17.59 2.67
CA LEU A 77 -10.08 16.76 1.95
C LEU A 77 -9.41 15.77 1.00
N LEU A 78 -8.36 16.18 0.28
CA LEU A 78 -7.61 15.29 -0.61
C LEU A 78 -6.89 14.18 0.15
N ILE A 79 -6.30 14.48 1.31
CA ILE A 79 -5.64 13.48 2.17
C ILE A 79 -6.67 12.46 2.67
N VAL A 80 -7.83 12.93 3.14
CA VAL A 80 -8.90 12.05 3.63
C VAL A 80 -9.47 11.19 2.50
N ALA A 81 -9.74 11.78 1.34
CA ALA A 81 -10.23 11.06 0.17
C ALA A 81 -9.22 10.01 -0.31
N GLY A 82 -7.93 10.38 -0.41
CA GLY A 82 -6.86 9.45 -0.78
C GLY A 82 -6.72 8.29 0.21
N SER A 83 -6.77 8.58 1.52
CA SER A 83 -6.73 7.56 2.57
C SER A 83 -7.94 6.63 2.52
N PHE A 84 -9.13 7.16 2.20
CA PHE A 84 -10.34 6.37 2.06
C PHE A 84 -10.29 5.46 0.82
N ILE A 85 -9.89 6.00 -0.33
CA ILE A 85 -9.73 5.23 -1.57
C ILE A 85 -8.69 4.13 -1.37
N TRP A 86 -7.54 4.43 -0.76
CA TRP A 86 -6.51 3.44 -0.46
C TRP A 86 -7.07 2.32 0.41
N ARG A 87 -7.68 2.65 1.56
CA ARG A 87 -8.28 1.65 2.46
C ARG A 87 -9.36 0.82 1.79
N PHE A 88 -10.20 1.44 0.97
CA PHE A 88 -11.23 0.76 0.23
C PHE A 88 -10.62 -0.22 -0.77
N TRP A 89 -9.62 0.23 -1.54
CA TRP A 89 -8.94 -0.59 -2.54
C TRP A 89 -8.18 -1.75 -1.90
N THR A 90 -7.42 -1.53 -0.83
CA THR A 90 -6.74 -2.60 -0.08
C THR A 90 -7.72 -3.65 0.42
N ARG A 91 -8.84 -3.23 1.05
CA ARG A 91 -9.86 -4.17 1.53
C ARG A 91 -10.53 -4.93 0.40
N HIS A 92 -10.81 -4.25 -0.71
CA HIS A 92 -11.45 -4.87 -1.87
C HIS A 92 -10.53 -5.91 -2.52
N THR A 93 -9.25 -5.59 -2.69
CA THR A 93 -8.24 -6.51 -3.21
C THR A 93 -8.07 -7.71 -2.27
N LEU A 94 -7.98 -7.49 -0.96
CA LEU A 94 -7.89 -8.55 0.05
C LEU A 94 -9.10 -9.49 -0.03
N THR A 95 -10.32 -8.94 0.00
CA THR A 95 -11.56 -9.72 -0.07
C THR A 95 -11.60 -10.55 -1.34
N ARG A 96 -11.26 -9.95 -2.48
CA ARG A 96 -11.24 -10.63 -3.78
C ARG A 96 -10.17 -11.73 -3.85
N ASN A 97 -9.03 -11.55 -3.20
CA ASN A 97 -7.99 -12.59 -3.16
C ASN A 97 -8.45 -13.77 -2.31
N VAL A 98 -9.00 -13.52 -1.12
CA VAL A 98 -9.60 -14.54 -0.25
C VAL A 98 -10.70 -15.30 -0.99
N GLU A 99 -11.65 -14.62 -1.63
CA GLU A 99 -12.72 -15.27 -2.43
C GLU A 99 -12.17 -16.22 -3.51
N ARG A 100 -11.03 -15.87 -4.12
CA ARG A 100 -10.41 -16.70 -5.15
C ARG A 100 -9.64 -17.88 -4.56
N LEU A 101 -9.00 -17.70 -3.40
CA LEU A 101 -8.32 -18.79 -2.69
C LEU A 101 -9.34 -19.79 -2.13
N ASP A 102 -10.44 -19.30 -1.56
CA ASP A 102 -11.59 -20.13 -1.14
C ASP A 102 -12.16 -20.93 -2.32
N ALA A 103 -12.27 -20.32 -3.50
CA ALA A 103 -12.71 -21.02 -4.70
C ALA A 103 -11.73 -22.13 -5.11
N CYS A 104 -10.41 -21.87 -5.07
CA CYS A 104 -9.41 -22.90 -5.33
C CYS A 104 -9.53 -24.07 -4.34
N LEU A 105 -9.72 -23.81 -3.04
CA LEU A 105 -9.95 -24.87 -2.05
C LEU A 105 -11.23 -25.66 -2.34
N ALA A 106 -12.34 -24.98 -2.61
CA ALA A 106 -13.63 -25.62 -2.88
C ALA A 106 -13.62 -26.47 -4.16
N GLU A 107 -12.81 -26.09 -5.15
CA GLU A 107 -12.65 -26.81 -6.42
C GLU A 107 -11.55 -27.89 -6.36
N GLY A 108 -10.73 -27.94 -5.31
CA GLY A 108 -9.55 -28.80 -5.22
C GLY A 108 -8.40 -28.38 -6.15
N ASP A 109 -8.39 -27.12 -6.60
CA ASP A 109 -7.37 -26.56 -7.49
C ASP A 109 -6.16 -26.04 -6.68
N TYR A 110 -5.35 -26.96 -6.16
CA TYR A 110 -4.18 -26.61 -5.34
C TYR A 110 -3.03 -25.99 -6.15
N GLU A 111 -2.90 -26.36 -7.42
CA GLU A 111 -1.96 -25.70 -8.35
C GLU A 111 -2.34 -24.23 -8.53
N GLY A 112 -3.61 -23.95 -8.81
CA GLY A 112 -4.15 -22.60 -8.91
C GLY A 112 -4.00 -21.81 -7.62
N LEU A 113 -4.19 -22.47 -6.45
CA LEU A 113 -3.93 -21.87 -5.14
C LEU A 113 -2.46 -21.46 -4.99
N SER A 114 -1.53 -22.34 -5.34
CA SER A 114 -0.08 -22.08 -5.29
C SER A 114 0.31 -20.89 -6.17
N VAL A 115 -0.12 -20.89 -7.44
CA VAL A 115 0.13 -19.80 -8.39
C VAL A 115 -0.50 -18.48 -7.92
N LEU A 116 -1.66 -18.55 -7.28
CA LEU A 116 -2.34 -17.37 -6.77
C LEU A 116 -1.61 -16.79 -5.55
N LEU A 117 -1.19 -17.62 -4.60
CA LEU A 117 -0.42 -17.19 -3.44
C LEU A 117 0.93 -16.58 -3.84
N ASP A 118 1.65 -17.19 -4.79
CA ASP A 118 2.91 -16.65 -5.32
C ASP A 118 2.72 -15.28 -5.98
N ARG A 119 1.61 -15.10 -6.71
CA ARG A 119 1.27 -13.81 -7.33
C ARG A 119 0.90 -12.73 -6.31
N ILE A 120 0.37 -13.13 -5.15
CA ILE A 120 0.03 -12.19 -4.08
C ILE A 120 1.34 -11.77 -3.41
N ASP A 121 1.99 -10.75 -4.01
CA ASP A 121 3.21 -10.12 -3.51
C ASP A 121 2.92 -9.19 -2.30
N SER A 122 2.19 -9.72 -1.31
CA SER A 122 1.84 -9.02 -0.09
C SER A 122 1.55 -10.00 1.04
N TYR A 123 2.31 -9.90 2.13
CA TYR A 123 2.02 -10.62 3.35
C TYR A 123 0.80 -10.00 4.06
N ASP A 124 -0.25 -10.80 4.25
CA ASP A 124 -1.43 -10.46 5.04
C ASP A 124 -1.86 -11.73 5.79
N SER A 125 -2.15 -11.61 7.09
CA SER A 125 -2.51 -12.76 7.92
C SER A 125 -3.83 -13.42 7.50
N ALA A 126 -4.63 -12.74 6.67
CA ALA A 126 -5.81 -13.37 6.05
C ALA A 126 -5.45 -14.55 5.13
N TYR A 127 -4.19 -14.65 4.68
CA TYR A 127 -3.71 -15.75 3.87
C TYR A 127 -3.09 -16.90 4.68
N ASP A 128 -2.92 -16.73 6.00
CA ASP A 128 -2.33 -17.73 6.88
C ASP A 128 -2.99 -19.12 6.76
N PRO A 129 -4.34 -19.25 6.65
CA PRO A 129 -5.00 -20.55 6.54
C PRO A 129 -4.69 -21.37 5.27
N TYR A 130 -4.16 -20.73 4.22
CA TYR A 130 -3.88 -21.40 2.94
C TYR A 130 -2.46 -21.97 2.86
N TYR A 131 -1.54 -21.51 3.71
CA TYR A 131 -0.16 -21.98 3.69
C TYR A 131 0.00 -23.45 4.11
N PRO A 132 -0.74 -24.00 5.09
CA PRO A 132 -0.71 -25.44 5.38
C PRO A 132 -1.02 -26.28 4.14
N VAL A 133 -2.05 -25.90 3.37
CA VAL A 133 -2.43 -26.55 2.11
C VAL A 133 -1.34 -26.39 1.06
N LEU A 134 -0.82 -25.17 0.90
CA LEU A 134 0.27 -24.89 -0.04
C LEU A 134 1.48 -25.80 0.21
N TYR A 135 1.95 -25.86 1.44
CA TYR A 135 3.13 -26.63 1.78
C TYR A 135 2.90 -28.13 1.62
N ALA A 136 1.72 -28.64 2.03
CA ALA A 136 1.40 -30.06 1.86
C ALA A 136 1.28 -30.44 0.37
N TYR A 137 0.70 -29.55 -0.44
CA TYR A 137 0.62 -29.72 -1.88
C TYR A 137 2.00 -29.64 -2.56
N GLN A 138 2.88 -28.75 -2.11
CA GLN A 138 4.25 -28.66 -2.64
C GLN A 138 5.00 -29.96 -2.42
N ASP A 139 4.97 -30.50 -1.19
CA ASP A 139 5.58 -31.80 -0.89
C ASP A 139 4.97 -32.89 -1.79
N LEU A 140 3.64 -32.92 -1.96
CA LEU A 140 2.97 -33.86 -2.87
C LEU A 140 3.40 -33.71 -4.34
N SER A 141 3.62 -32.48 -4.81
CA SER A 141 4.06 -32.22 -6.18
C SER A 141 5.47 -32.72 -6.44
N TYR A 142 6.36 -32.62 -5.45
CA TYR A 142 7.72 -33.15 -5.57
C TYR A 142 7.73 -34.67 -5.69
N VAL A 143 6.83 -35.38 -4.98
CA VAL A 143 6.67 -36.84 -5.16
C VAL A 143 6.36 -37.21 -6.61
N GLN A 144 5.50 -36.43 -7.27
CA GLN A 144 5.13 -36.73 -8.66
C GLN A 144 6.33 -36.57 -9.59
N ASP A 145 7.11 -35.51 -9.40
CA ASP A 145 8.35 -35.27 -10.15
C ASP A 145 9.39 -36.38 -9.89
N ASP A 146 9.60 -36.75 -8.62
CA ASP A 146 10.54 -37.80 -8.22
C ASP A 146 10.15 -39.17 -8.77
N LEU A 147 8.86 -39.50 -8.77
CA LEU A 147 8.36 -40.74 -9.37
C LEU A 147 8.51 -40.74 -10.89
N GLU A 148 8.36 -39.60 -11.56
CA GLU A 148 8.63 -39.48 -12.99
C GLU A 148 10.12 -39.69 -13.31
N TRP A 149 11.00 -39.11 -12.50
CA TRP A 149 12.45 -39.29 -12.63
C TRP A 149 12.85 -40.74 -12.35
N PHE A 150 12.36 -41.34 -11.26
CA PHE A 150 12.59 -42.74 -10.94
C PHE A 150 12.15 -43.68 -12.07
N ARG A 151 10.98 -43.45 -12.67
CA ARG A 151 10.51 -44.26 -13.82
C ARG A 151 11.43 -44.10 -15.02
N THR A 152 11.87 -42.88 -15.31
CA THR A 152 12.80 -42.59 -16.40
C THR A 152 14.13 -43.32 -16.19
N ASP A 153 14.62 -43.33 -14.95
CA ASP A 153 15.86 -43.98 -14.56
C ASP A 153 15.76 -45.50 -14.65
N LEU A 154 14.62 -46.06 -14.22
CA LEU A 154 14.30 -47.49 -14.33
C LEU A 154 14.25 -47.93 -15.80
N GLU A 155 13.56 -47.17 -16.66
CA GLU A 155 13.48 -47.45 -18.10
C GLU A 155 14.84 -47.32 -18.80
N SER A 156 15.70 -46.43 -18.30
CA SER A 156 17.06 -46.22 -18.81
C SER A 156 18.05 -47.30 -18.36
N GLY A 157 17.66 -48.18 -17.43
CA GLY A 157 18.50 -49.25 -16.90
C GLY A 157 19.69 -48.73 -16.10
N LEU A 158 19.50 -47.66 -15.33
CA LEU A 158 20.51 -47.14 -14.42
C LEU A 158 20.85 -48.14 -13.30
N GLU A 159 22.01 -47.95 -12.68
CA GLU A 159 22.46 -48.81 -11.57
C GLU A 159 21.51 -48.70 -10.37
N ASP A 160 21.37 -49.80 -9.62
CA ASP A 160 20.49 -49.89 -8.45
C ASP A 160 20.71 -48.77 -7.43
N THR A 161 21.94 -48.25 -7.30
CA THR A 161 22.26 -47.13 -6.40
C THR A 161 21.50 -45.85 -6.76
N TYR A 162 21.31 -45.55 -8.04
CA TYR A 162 20.53 -44.39 -8.49
C TYR A 162 19.04 -44.63 -8.30
N LEU A 163 18.57 -45.85 -8.59
CA LEU A 163 17.17 -46.24 -8.39
C LEU A 163 16.78 -46.16 -6.91
N LEU A 164 17.64 -46.66 -6.02
CA LEU A 164 17.48 -46.57 -4.58
C LEU A 164 17.41 -45.12 -4.12
N GLN A 165 18.29 -44.26 -4.64
CA GLN A 165 18.30 -42.85 -4.28
C GLN A 165 17.02 -42.13 -4.74
N GLY A 166 16.60 -42.31 -6.00
CA GLY A 166 15.37 -41.70 -6.51
C GLY A 166 14.12 -42.16 -5.74
N LEU A 167 14.06 -43.44 -5.41
CA LEU A 167 12.98 -43.99 -4.60
C LEU A 167 12.99 -43.47 -3.16
N SER A 168 14.18 -43.22 -2.59
CA SER A 168 14.35 -42.60 -1.27
C SER A 168 13.78 -41.18 -1.23
N PHE A 169 14.03 -40.38 -2.28
CA PHE A 169 13.46 -39.04 -2.43
C PHE A 169 11.93 -39.10 -2.51
N ALA A 170 11.40 -39.93 -3.41
CA ALA A 170 9.95 -40.09 -3.55
C ALA A 170 9.26 -40.52 -2.24
N LEU A 171 9.91 -41.37 -1.44
CA LEU A 171 9.40 -41.79 -0.13
C LEU A 171 9.44 -40.66 0.90
N ASN A 172 10.56 -39.95 0.98
CA ASN A 172 10.72 -38.81 1.87
C ASN A 172 9.64 -37.75 1.60
N ASP A 173 9.45 -37.38 0.33
CA ASP A 173 8.51 -36.33 -0.05
C ASP A 173 7.06 -36.77 0.13
N ALA A 174 6.76 -38.07 -0.08
CA ALA A 174 5.43 -38.61 0.15
C ALA A 174 5.10 -38.65 1.65
N MET A 175 6.08 -39.00 2.48
CA MET A 175 5.93 -38.94 3.93
C MET A 175 5.84 -37.50 4.43
N ASN A 176 6.58 -36.56 3.84
CA ASN A 176 6.45 -35.12 4.14
C ASN A 176 5.04 -34.60 3.86
N ALA A 177 4.50 -34.92 2.68
CA ALA A 177 3.14 -34.55 2.30
C ALA A 177 2.11 -35.15 3.27
N LEU A 178 2.25 -36.44 3.61
CA LEU A 178 1.38 -37.15 4.54
C LEU A 178 1.41 -36.52 5.95
N MET A 179 2.61 -36.36 6.53
CA MET A 179 2.81 -35.86 7.89
C MET A 179 2.40 -34.40 8.00
N ARG A 180 2.67 -33.58 6.99
CA ARG A 180 2.27 -32.17 6.99
C ARG A 180 0.76 -32.02 6.86
N ALA A 181 0.12 -32.80 5.99
CA ALA A 181 -1.32 -32.80 5.87
C ALA A 181 -1.98 -33.26 7.18
N GLU A 182 -1.49 -34.33 7.79
CA GLU A 182 -1.98 -34.81 9.09
C GLU A 182 -1.82 -33.76 10.20
N SER A 183 -0.64 -33.15 10.30
CA SER A 183 -0.37 -32.07 11.27
C SER A 183 -1.32 -30.89 11.07
N GLY A 184 -1.56 -30.48 9.81
CA GLY A 184 -2.50 -29.41 9.49
C GLY A 184 -3.96 -29.75 9.81
N ILE A 185 -4.38 -31.01 9.63
CA ILE A 185 -5.75 -31.46 9.99
C ILE A 185 -5.96 -31.43 11.51
N GLN A 186 -4.90 -31.71 12.28
CA GLN A 186 -4.93 -31.71 13.74
C GLN A 186 -4.73 -30.31 14.35
N ASP A 187 -4.39 -29.31 13.53
CA ASP A 187 -4.17 -27.95 13.98
C ASP A 187 -5.50 -27.20 14.20
N ASP A 188 -5.70 -26.68 15.40
CA ASP A 188 -6.88 -25.88 15.75
C ASP A 188 -6.72 -24.39 15.38
N LEU A 189 -5.56 -23.98 14.84
CA LEU A 189 -5.25 -22.58 14.55
C LEU A 189 -5.91 -22.07 13.26
N TYR A 190 -5.93 -22.89 12.22
CA TYR A 190 -6.42 -22.52 10.89
C TYR A 190 -7.56 -23.42 10.47
N LEU A 191 -8.77 -22.86 10.42
CA LEU A 191 -9.99 -23.60 10.09
C LEU A 191 -10.43 -23.37 8.65
N GLY A 192 -11.16 -24.32 8.08
CA GLY A 192 -11.74 -24.27 6.73
C GLY A 192 -10.83 -24.83 5.63
N ASN A 193 -9.67 -25.37 5.99
CA ASN A 193 -8.73 -26.02 5.07
C ASN A 193 -8.68 -27.55 5.25
N GLU A 194 -9.45 -28.10 6.19
CA GLU A 194 -9.36 -29.49 6.64
C GLU A 194 -9.72 -30.46 5.52
N ASP A 195 -10.75 -30.14 4.72
CA ASP A 195 -11.16 -30.97 3.58
C ASP A 195 -10.05 -31.05 2.52
N ALA A 196 -9.36 -29.93 2.26
CA ALA A 196 -8.24 -29.89 1.30
C ALA A 196 -7.03 -30.67 1.83
N LEU A 197 -6.70 -30.52 3.11
CA LEU A 197 -5.62 -31.28 3.74
C LEU A 197 -5.96 -32.77 3.78
N GLN A 198 -7.21 -33.13 4.04
CA GLN A 198 -7.68 -34.52 4.04
C GLN A 198 -7.59 -35.16 2.65
N ASP A 199 -7.85 -34.39 1.60
CA ASP A 199 -7.68 -34.82 0.21
C ASP A 199 -6.19 -35.02 -0.12
N ILE A 200 -5.32 -34.05 0.21
CA ILE A 200 -3.86 -34.19 0.02
C ILE A 200 -3.31 -35.39 0.80
N TYR A 201 -3.74 -35.58 2.05
CA TYR A 201 -3.40 -36.76 2.86
C TYR A 201 -3.80 -38.05 2.15
N GLY A 202 -5.02 -38.10 1.58
CA GLY A 202 -5.51 -39.23 0.81
C GLY A 202 -4.66 -39.51 -0.43
N GLN A 203 -4.28 -38.46 -1.17
CA GLN A 203 -3.43 -38.57 -2.36
C GLN A 203 -2.02 -39.07 -2.00
N ALA A 204 -1.38 -38.52 -0.96
CA ALA A 204 -0.07 -38.97 -0.48
C ALA A 204 -0.11 -40.44 -0.04
N ARG A 205 -1.16 -40.83 0.69
CA ARG A 205 -1.36 -42.22 1.14
C ARG A 205 -1.59 -43.17 -0.03
N GLU A 206 -2.34 -42.77 -1.06
CA GLU A 206 -2.54 -43.56 -2.28
C GLU A 206 -1.24 -43.71 -3.08
N LEU A 207 -0.38 -42.69 -3.12
CA LEU A 207 0.96 -42.80 -3.72
C LEU A 207 1.81 -43.82 -2.96
N LEU A 208 1.86 -43.75 -1.63
CA LEU A 208 2.62 -44.68 -0.80
C LEU A 208 2.11 -46.13 -0.95
N THR A 209 0.82 -46.36 -0.73
CA THR A 209 0.25 -47.71 -0.68
C THR A 209 -0.08 -48.28 -2.07
N GLY A 210 -0.63 -47.46 -2.95
CA GLY A 210 -1.08 -47.83 -4.28
C GLY A 210 0.06 -47.88 -5.30
N THR A 211 0.91 -46.86 -5.35
CA THR A 211 2.01 -46.77 -6.33
C THR A 211 3.29 -47.43 -5.82
N LEU A 212 3.75 -47.05 -4.63
CA LEU A 212 5.00 -47.51 -4.05
C LEU A 212 4.88 -48.83 -3.25
N LYS A 213 3.67 -49.39 -3.12
CA LYS A 213 3.42 -50.67 -2.42
C LYS A 213 3.97 -50.70 -0.99
N VAL A 214 4.02 -49.52 -0.34
CA VAL A 214 4.35 -49.37 1.07
C VAL A 214 3.19 -49.91 1.90
N THR A 215 3.50 -50.65 2.96
CA THR A 215 2.49 -51.16 3.88
C THR A 215 2.15 -50.14 4.96
N GLU A 216 0.97 -50.27 5.57
CA GLU A 216 0.55 -49.42 6.69
C GLU A 216 1.50 -49.50 7.89
N GLU A 217 2.10 -50.66 8.12
CA GLU A 217 3.10 -50.85 9.17
C GLU A 217 4.36 -50.04 8.89
N GLU A 218 4.84 -50.03 7.65
CA GLU A 218 6.00 -49.24 7.24
C GLU A 218 5.72 -47.74 7.27
N ILE A 219 4.51 -47.31 6.87
CA ILE A 219 4.10 -45.91 7.02
C ILE A 219 4.17 -45.50 8.49
N GLY A 220 3.67 -46.35 9.40
CA GLY A 220 3.78 -46.10 10.85
C GLY A 220 5.23 -46.00 11.34
N GLN A 221 6.10 -46.92 10.91
CA GLN A 221 7.53 -46.90 11.26
C GLN A 221 8.25 -45.68 10.70
N MET A 222 7.91 -45.25 9.48
CA MET A 222 8.46 -44.04 8.88
C MET A 222 7.94 -42.77 9.58
N ALA A 223 6.69 -42.77 10.04
CA ALA A 223 6.12 -41.65 10.78
C ALA A 223 6.85 -41.39 12.11
N GLU A 224 7.32 -42.44 12.80
CA GLU A 224 8.14 -42.30 14.02
C GLU A 224 9.43 -41.48 13.79
N LEU A 225 9.96 -41.44 12.56
CA LEU A 225 11.14 -40.63 12.22
C LEU A 225 10.89 -39.12 12.37
N TYR A 226 9.63 -38.70 12.28
CA TYR A 226 9.21 -37.30 12.41
C TYR A 226 8.94 -36.89 13.86
N GLU A 227 8.75 -37.83 14.78
CA GLU A 227 8.56 -37.52 16.20
C GLU A 227 9.88 -37.11 16.88
N ASP A 228 11.01 -37.61 16.39
CA ASP A 228 12.33 -37.48 17.01
C ASP A 228 13.28 -36.46 16.34
N GLN A 229 12.88 -35.79 15.25
CA GLN A 229 13.76 -34.88 14.50
C GLN A 229 13.17 -33.51 14.14
N ASP A 230 13.99 -32.47 14.34
CA ASP A 230 13.78 -31.10 13.82
C ASP A 230 13.97 -30.99 12.28
N SER A 231 14.32 -32.08 11.59
CA SER A 231 14.77 -32.11 10.20
C SER A 231 13.85 -32.96 9.32
N LEU A 232 12.81 -32.33 8.76
CA LEU A 232 11.81 -32.90 7.83
C LEU A 232 12.38 -33.33 6.45
N TYR A 233 13.70 -33.47 6.26
CA TYR A 233 14.29 -33.56 4.90
C TYR A 233 15.55 -34.45 4.80
N ASP A 234 15.72 -35.48 5.63
CA ASP A 234 16.84 -36.41 5.48
C ASP A 234 16.41 -37.65 4.70
N GLU A 235 16.61 -37.62 3.38
CA GLU A 235 16.25 -38.73 2.48
C GLU A 235 17.01 -40.01 2.81
N SER A 236 18.17 -39.94 3.47
CA SER A 236 19.00 -41.10 3.76
C SER A 236 18.36 -42.05 4.76
N LEU A 237 17.42 -41.55 5.58
CA LEU A 237 16.61 -42.33 6.51
C LEU A 237 15.66 -43.29 5.78
N PHE A 238 15.32 -42.97 4.53
CA PHE A 238 14.41 -43.75 3.71
C PHE A 238 15.10 -44.81 2.87
N LEU A 239 16.44 -44.81 2.79
CA LEU A 239 17.21 -45.80 2.02
C LEU A 239 16.90 -47.27 2.37
N PRO A 240 16.73 -47.66 3.66
CA PRO A 240 16.35 -49.03 3.99
C PRO A 240 14.97 -49.42 3.44
N TYR A 241 14.01 -48.49 3.47
CA TYR A 241 12.66 -48.70 2.93
C TYR A 241 12.68 -48.72 1.40
N ALA A 242 13.44 -47.82 0.77
CA ALA A 242 13.66 -47.80 -0.67
C ALA A 242 14.19 -49.16 -1.16
N SER A 243 15.16 -49.76 -0.47
CA SER A 243 15.65 -51.11 -0.81
C SER A 243 14.55 -52.16 -0.77
N LEU A 244 13.72 -52.17 0.28
CA LEU A 244 12.62 -53.12 0.41
C LEU A 244 11.53 -52.93 -0.65
N ILE A 245 11.30 -51.69 -1.06
CA ILE A 245 10.27 -51.33 -2.04
C ILE A 245 10.75 -51.62 -3.46
N LEU A 246 12.02 -51.34 -3.78
CA LEU A 246 12.60 -51.69 -5.07
C LEU A 246 12.46 -53.19 -5.34
N GLU A 247 12.75 -54.04 -4.35
CA GLU A 247 12.55 -55.49 -4.42
C GLU A 247 11.07 -55.91 -4.65
N ARG A 248 10.09 -55.07 -4.28
CA ARG A 248 8.66 -55.35 -4.51
C ARG A 248 8.16 -54.84 -5.85
N LEU A 249 8.85 -53.88 -6.44
CA LEU A 249 8.48 -53.26 -7.72
C LEU A 249 9.04 -54.05 -8.91
N GLU A 250 10.09 -54.84 -8.71
CA GLU A 250 10.62 -55.85 -9.65
C GLU A 250 9.71 -57.09 -9.80
#